data_AF-A0A2L0C6E1-F1
#
_entry.id   AF-A0A2L0C6E1-F1
#
_cell.length_a   1.000
_cell.length_b   1.000
_cell.length_c   1.000
_cell.angle_alpha   90.00
_cell.angle_beta   90.00
_cell.angle_gamma   90.00
#
_symmetry.space_group_name_H-M   'P 1'
#
loop_
_entity.id
_entity.type
_entity.pdbx_description
1 polymer ?
#
loop_
_entity_poly.entity_id
_entity_poly.type
_entity_poly.pdbx_seq_one_letter_code
_entity_poly.pdbx_strand_id
1 'polypeptide(L)'
;ERIKSNQLHKLAREEKDVLKEQVSTLTQQVETANLVVRKLEEKERILQNTLATAEKELSLRQQAMEMHKRKAIESAQSAADLKLHLEKYHSQMKEAQQVVAEKTSSLEAEAYKTKRLQEEIAQLKRKAERMKKMEMAGTTLDEVMMEEIREYKETLTCPSCKVKRKDSVLS
;
A
#
# COMPACT_ATOMS: atom_id res chain seq x y z
N GLU A 1 -50.36 109.32 35.96
CA GLU A 1 -50.50 108.31 34.87
C GLU A 1 -49.23 108.14 34.03
N ARG A 2 -48.56 109.22 33.61
CA ARG A 2 -47.34 109.19 32.76
C ARG A 2 -46.18 108.32 33.28
N ILE A 3 -45.93 108.31 34.59
CA ILE A 3 -44.85 107.52 35.22
C ILE A 3 -45.11 106.01 35.08
N LYS A 4 -46.34 105.55 35.34
CA LYS A 4 -46.73 104.14 35.21
C LYS A 4 -46.62 103.64 33.76
N SER A 5 -47.04 104.45 32.79
CA SER A 5 -46.91 104.14 31.36
C SER A 5 -45.45 103.98 30.92
N ASN A 6 -44.57 104.89 31.36
CA ASN A 6 -43.12 104.78 31.07
C ASN A 6 -42.50 103.52 31.67
N GLN A 7 -42.92 103.12 32.87
CA GLN A 7 -42.41 101.93 33.55
C GLN A 7 -42.90 100.64 32.87
N LEU A 8 -44.14 100.60 32.40
CA LEU A 8 -44.69 99.54 31.56
C LEU A 8 -43.93 99.42 30.22
N HIS A 9 -43.64 100.55 29.55
CA HIS A 9 -42.85 100.54 28.32
C HIS A 9 -41.43 100.04 28.52
N LYS A 10 -40.81 100.37 29.66
CA LYS A 10 -39.47 99.87 30.02
C LYS A 10 -39.48 98.35 30.20
N LEU A 11 -40.42 97.83 31.00
CA LEU A 11 -40.56 96.38 31.23
C LEU A 11 -40.83 95.62 29.93
N ALA A 12 -41.73 96.12 29.08
CA ALA A 12 -42.02 95.49 27.78
C ALA A 12 -40.80 95.48 26.84
N ARG A 13 -39.90 96.47 26.96
CA ARG A 13 -38.67 96.52 26.18
C ARG A 13 -37.63 95.53 26.70
N GLU A 14 -37.47 95.45 28.02
CA GLU A 14 -36.61 94.45 28.68
C GLU A 14 -37.06 93.02 28.34
N GLU A 15 -38.36 92.74 28.42
CA GLU A 15 -38.92 91.43 28.05
C GLU A 15 -38.68 91.11 26.56
N LYS A 16 -38.87 92.10 25.67
CA LYS A 16 -38.56 91.93 24.25
C LYS A 16 -37.08 91.62 24.01
N ASP A 17 -36.17 92.26 24.73
CA ASP A 17 -34.74 92.05 24.54
C ASP A 17 -34.29 90.69 25.10
N VAL A 18 -34.87 90.23 26.23
CA VAL A 18 -34.68 88.86 26.74
C VAL A 18 -35.20 87.83 25.74
N LEU A 19 -36.39 88.03 25.17
CA LEU A 19 -36.95 87.13 24.15
C LEU A 19 -36.05 87.04 22.91
N LYS A 20 -35.46 88.15 22.45
CA LYS A 20 -34.50 88.12 21.33
C LYS A 20 -33.26 87.31 21.67
N GLU A 21 -32.72 87.45 22.87
CA GLU A 21 -31.54 86.69 23.32
C GLU A 21 -31.83 85.19 23.42
N GLN A 22 -33.02 84.83 23.92
CA GLN A 22 -33.50 83.45 23.91
C GLN A 22 -33.65 82.89 22.50
N VAL A 23 -34.27 83.65 21.59
CA VAL A 23 -34.40 83.25 20.17
C VAL A 23 -33.03 83.07 19.52
N SER A 24 -32.07 83.97 19.78
CA SER A 24 -30.70 83.84 19.27
C SER A 24 -30.02 82.57 19.80
N THR A 25 -30.15 82.30 21.09
CA THR A 25 -29.57 81.11 21.73
C THR A 25 -30.17 79.82 21.17
N LEU A 26 -31.49 79.77 21.05
CA LEU A 26 -32.19 78.62 20.47
C LEU A 26 -31.80 78.41 19.00
N THR A 27 -31.65 79.49 18.23
CA THR A 27 -31.20 79.42 16.83
C THR A 27 -29.81 78.78 16.74
N GLN A 28 -28.85 79.23 17.57
CA GLN A 28 -27.51 78.66 17.62
C GLN A 28 -27.50 77.18 18.04
N GLN A 29 -28.37 76.81 18.99
CA GLN A 29 -28.53 75.42 19.41
C GLN A 29 -29.07 74.54 18.28
N VAL A 30 -30.08 75.03 17.55
CA VAL A 30 -30.66 74.32 16.39
C VAL A 30 -29.61 74.13 15.29
N GLU A 31 -28.82 75.15 14.97
CA GLU A 31 -27.74 75.04 13.99
C GLU A 31 -26.67 74.01 14.39
N THR A 32 -26.29 74.03 15.67
CA THR A 32 -25.31 73.07 16.22
C THR A 32 -25.87 71.64 16.19
N ALA A 33 -27.13 71.45 16.58
CA ALA A 33 -27.81 70.17 16.53
C ALA A 33 -27.89 69.63 15.09
N ASN A 34 -28.26 70.47 14.12
CA ASN A 34 -28.30 70.09 12.71
C ASN A 34 -26.92 69.65 12.17
N LEU A 35 -25.84 70.30 12.60
CA LEU A 35 -24.49 69.87 12.24
C LEU A 35 -24.15 68.48 12.81
N VAL A 36 -24.56 68.20 14.06
CA VAL A 36 -24.36 66.89 14.69
C VAL A 36 -25.17 65.81 13.96
N VAL A 37 -26.43 66.09 13.62
CA VAL A 37 -27.29 65.16 12.87
C VAL A 37 -26.64 64.77 11.54
N ARG A 38 -26.19 65.74 10.74
CA ARG A 38 -25.51 65.45 9.46
C ARG A 38 -24.25 64.58 9.62
N LYS A 39 -23.48 64.80 10.69
CA LYS A 39 -22.30 63.97 10.99
C LYS A 39 -22.68 62.55 11.38
N LEU A 40 -23.77 62.37 12.12
CA LEU A 40 -24.28 61.05 12.50
C LEU A 40 -24.82 60.31 11.28
N GLU A 41 -25.54 60.98 10.38
CA GLU A 41 -26.05 60.39 9.13
C GLU A 41 -24.90 59.89 8.23
N GLU A 42 -23.85 60.69 8.05
CA GLU A 42 -22.69 60.25 7.26
C GLU A 42 -21.95 59.08 7.92
N LYS A 43 -21.82 59.10 9.26
CA LYS A 43 -21.22 57.99 10.00
C LYS A 43 -22.06 56.71 9.87
N GLU A 44 -23.39 56.82 9.95
CA GLU A 44 -24.30 55.69 9.76
C GLU A 44 -24.13 55.09 8.37
N ARG A 45 -24.10 55.94 7.33
CA ARG A 45 -23.89 55.50 5.95
C ARG A 45 -22.57 54.76 5.76
N ILE A 46 -21.48 55.27 6.35
CA ILE A 46 -20.16 54.59 6.31
C ILE A 46 -20.21 53.24 7.03
N LEU A 47 -20.85 53.18 8.20
CA LEU A 47 -20.98 51.94 8.97
C LEU A 47 -21.82 50.90 8.23
N GLN A 48 -22.92 51.30 7.58
CA GLN A 48 -23.75 50.42 6.76
C GLN A 48 -22.95 49.82 5.59
N ASN A 49 -22.16 50.64 4.89
CA ASN A 49 -21.30 50.15 3.80
C ASN A 49 -20.21 49.18 4.30
N THR A 50 -19.63 49.47 5.47
CA THR A 50 -18.63 48.60 6.10
C THR A 50 -19.25 47.26 6.49
N LEU A 51 -20.45 47.29 7.08
CA LEU A 51 -21.20 46.09 7.45
C LEU A 51 -21.51 45.22 6.23
N ALA A 52 -22.03 45.81 5.16
CA ALA A 52 -22.33 45.08 3.91
C ALA A 52 -21.08 44.42 3.30
N THR A 53 -19.93 45.09 3.39
CA THR A 53 -18.65 44.53 2.94
C THR A 53 -18.22 43.35 3.81
N ALA A 54 -18.28 43.50 5.13
CA ALA A 54 -17.95 42.45 6.08
C ALA A 54 -18.85 41.21 5.94
N GLU A 55 -20.15 41.41 5.71
CA GLU A 55 -21.11 40.31 5.46
C GLU A 55 -20.76 39.53 4.19
N LYS A 56 -20.37 40.23 3.12
CA LYS A 56 -19.91 39.60 1.88
C LYS A 56 -18.63 38.80 2.08
N GLU A 57 -17.66 39.35 2.80
CA GLU A 57 -16.42 38.65 3.15
C GLU A 57 -16.70 37.41 4.00
N LEU A 58 -17.59 37.51 5.00
CA LEU A 58 -17.99 36.39 5.83
C LEU A 58 -18.62 35.27 4.99
N SER A 59 -19.51 35.61 4.05
CA SER A 59 -20.12 34.63 3.15
C SER A 59 -19.06 33.90 2.31
N LEU A 60 -18.10 34.63 1.72
CA LEU A 60 -17.02 34.03 0.95
C LEU A 60 -16.13 33.12 1.81
N ARG A 61 -15.84 33.53 3.05
CA ARG A 61 -15.07 32.71 4.01
C ARG A 61 -15.80 31.44 4.40
N GLN A 62 -17.11 31.49 4.61
CA GLN A 62 -17.93 30.31 4.88
C GLN A 62 -17.94 29.34 3.70
N GLN A 63 -18.09 29.84 2.47
CA GLN A 63 -18.04 29.00 1.26
C GLN A 63 -16.68 28.33 1.09
N ALA A 64 -15.58 29.06 1.31
CA ALA A 64 -14.23 28.52 1.25
C ALA A 64 -14.02 27.44 2.32
N MET A 65 -14.48 27.68 3.55
CA MET A 65 -14.41 26.71 4.65
C MET A 65 -15.13 25.41 4.30
N GLU A 66 -16.36 25.49 3.79
CA GLU A 66 -17.14 24.30 3.44
C GLU A 66 -16.49 23.52 2.29
N MET A 67 -15.92 24.22 1.29
CA MET A 67 -15.13 23.59 0.24
C MET A 67 -13.91 22.85 0.81
N HIS A 68 -13.16 23.47 1.72
CA HIS A 68 -11.99 22.84 2.35
C HIS A 68 -12.38 21.63 3.19
N LYS A 69 -13.49 21.71 3.92
CA LYS A 69 -14.04 20.59 4.69
C LYS A 69 -14.38 19.40 3.78
N ARG A 70 -15.07 19.65 2.66
CA ARG A 70 -15.37 18.63 1.66
C ARG A 70 -14.10 17.98 1.09
N LYS A 71 -13.11 18.79 0.69
CA LYS A 71 -11.82 18.30 0.18
C LYS A 71 -11.06 17.46 1.22
N ALA A 72 -11.11 17.86 2.50
CA ALA A 72 -10.48 17.09 3.57
C ALA A 72 -11.12 15.70 3.73
N ILE A 73 -12.45 15.60 3.63
CA ILE A 73 -13.17 14.33 3.67
C ILE A 73 -12.81 13.46 2.46
N GLU A 74 -12.86 14.01 1.24
CA GLU A 74 -12.50 13.28 0.02
C GLU A 74 -11.05 12.79 0.06
N SER A 75 -10.13 13.61 0.55
CA SER A 75 -8.71 13.23 0.73
C SER A 75 -8.53 12.13 1.78
N ALA A 76 -9.27 12.18 2.89
CA ALA A 76 -9.22 11.15 3.93
C ALA A 76 -9.76 9.81 3.42
N GLN A 77 -10.86 9.83 2.65
CA GLN A 77 -11.42 8.65 1.99
C GLN A 77 -10.42 8.04 1.01
N SER A 78 -9.84 8.85 0.12
CA SER A 78 -8.85 8.37 -0.85
C SER A 78 -7.62 7.76 -0.16
N ALA A 79 -7.15 8.35 0.93
CA ALA A 79 -6.04 7.80 1.72
C ALA A 79 -6.40 6.44 2.35
N ALA A 80 -7.62 6.29 2.86
CA ALA A 80 -8.10 5.02 3.42
C ALA A 80 -8.20 3.92 2.35
N ASP A 81 -8.75 4.24 1.17
CA ASP A 81 -8.85 3.30 0.05
C ASP A 81 -7.46 2.85 -0.44
N LEU A 82 -6.53 3.80 -0.59
CA LEU A 82 -5.16 3.49 -0.98
C LEU A 82 -4.47 2.59 0.05
N LYS A 83 -4.69 2.83 1.35
CA LYS A 83 -4.16 1.98 2.41
C LYS A 83 -4.72 0.56 2.32
N LEU A 84 -6.03 0.41 2.11
CA LEU A 84 -6.67 -0.90 1.93
C LEU A 84 -6.11 -1.65 0.72
N HIS A 85 -5.89 -0.94 -0.40
CA HIS A 85 -5.25 -1.53 -1.57
C HIS A 85 -3.81 -1.98 -1.29
N LEU A 86 -3.02 -1.16 -0.59
CA LEU A 86 -1.66 -1.50 -0.20
C LEU A 86 -1.62 -2.76 0.68
N GLU A 87 -2.48 -2.84 1.70
CA GLU A 87 -2.58 -4.01 2.59
C GLU A 87 -2.95 -5.28 1.80
N LYS A 88 -3.92 -5.17 0.89
CA LYS A 88 -4.31 -6.27 0.00
C LYS A 88 -3.14 -6.76 -0.86
N TYR A 89 -2.47 -5.85 -1.57
CA TYR A 89 -1.34 -6.21 -2.44
C TYR A 89 -0.15 -6.74 -1.65
N HIS A 90 0.08 -6.21 -0.45
CA HIS A 90 1.12 -6.72 0.45
C HIS A 90 0.84 -8.17 0.88
N SER A 91 -0.41 -8.50 1.24
CA SER A 91 -0.80 -9.89 1.55
C SER A 91 -0.60 -10.81 0.35
N GLN A 92 -1.07 -10.41 -0.83
CA GLN A 92 -0.92 -11.19 -2.06
C GLN A 92 0.55 -11.45 -2.41
N MET A 93 1.41 -10.44 -2.24
CA MET A 93 2.84 -10.60 -2.46
C MET A 93 3.46 -11.60 -1.48
N LYS A 94 3.07 -11.54 -0.21
CA LYS A 94 3.56 -12.46 0.83
C LYS A 94 3.14 -13.91 0.54
N GLU A 95 1.88 -14.12 0.14
CA GLU A 95 1.38 -15.43 -0.29
C GLU A 95 2.14 -15.95 -1.51
N ALA A 96 2.35 -15.10 -2.54
CA ALA A 96 3.10 -15.48 -3.72
C ALA A 96 4.55 -15.86 -3.40
N GLN A 97 5.21 -15.09 -2.52
CA GLN A 97 6.57 -15.40 -2.04
C GLN A 97 6.62 -16.74 -1.32
N GLN A 98 5.64 -17.03 -0.45
CA GLN A 98 5.55 -18.32 0.24
C GLN A 98 5.40 -19.47 -0.76
N VAL A 99 4.47 -19.35 -1.72
CA VAL A 99 4.26 -20.39 -2.74
C VAL A 99 5.52 -20.62 -3.59
N VAL A 100 6.24 -19.55 -3.94
CA VAL A 100 7.51 -19.67 -4.68
C VAL A 100 8.56 -20.41 -3.85
N ALA A 101 8.69 -20.10 -2.55
CA ALA A 101 9.62 -20.79 -1.67
C ALA A 101 9.30 -22.28 -1.53
N GLU A 102 8.03 -22.63 -1.30
CA GLU A 102 7.56 -24.02 -1.19
C GLU A 102 7.78 -24.82 -2.48
N LYS A 103 7.46 -24.22 -3.64
CA LYS A 103 7.70 -24.85 -4.94
C LYS A 103 9.18 -25.03 -5.24
N THR A 104 10.01 -24.06 -4.89
CA THR A 104 11.47 -24.13 -5.06
C THR A 104 12.03 -25.28 -4.23
N SER A 105 11.68 -25.37 -2.94
CA SER A 105 12.10 -26.48 -2.08
C SER A 105 11.62 -27.84 -2.61
N SER A 106 10.40 -27.92 -3.13
CA SER A 106 9.85 -29.17 -3.69
C SER A 106 10.62 -29.58 -4.94
N LEU A 107 10.93 -28.62 -5.83
CA LEU A 107 11.69 -28.87 -7.04
C LEU A 107 13.11 -29.35 -6.73
N GLU A 108 13.77 -28.75 -5.74
CA GLU A 108 15.11 -29.17 -5.30
C GLU A 108 15.10 -30.60 -4.75
N ALA A 109 14.09 -30.96 -3.97
CA ALA A 109 13.93 -32.32 -3.45
C ALA A 109 13.74 -33.36 -4.58
N GLU A 110 12.90 -33.05 -5.57
CA GLU A 110 12.67 -33.93 -6.72
C GLU A 110 13.90 -34.01 -7.63
N ALA A 111 14.62 -32.91 -7.83
CA ALA A 111 15.88 -32.91 -8.58
C ALA A 111 16.93 -33.79 -7.90
N TYR A 112 17.04 -33.74 -6.57
CA TYR A 112 17.94 -34.61 -5.81
C TYR A 112 17.57 -36.09 -5.94
N LYS A 113 16.27 -36.45 -5.78
CA LYS A 113 15.79 -37.82 -5.98
C LYS A 113 16.08 -38.32 -7.39
N THR A 114 15.81 -37.50 -8.40
CA THR A 114 16.07 -37.82 -9.81
C THR A 114 17.55 -38.13 -10.03
N LYS A 115 18.45 -37.31 -9.48
CA LYS A 115 19.90 -37.55 -9.58
C LYS A 115 20.30 -38.90 -8.97
N ARG A 116 19.77 -39.24 -7.79
CA ARG A 116 20.04 -40.54 -7.15
C ARG A 116 19.55 -41.72 -7.99
N LEU A 117 18.33 -41.63 -8.54
CA LEU A 117 17.78 -42.67 -9.42
C LEU A 117 18.61 -42.81 -10.71
N GLN A 118 19.10 -41.71 -11.28
CA GLN A 118 19.99 -41.76 -12.44
C GLN A 118 21.30 -42.47 -12.12
N GLU A 119 21.89 -42.24 -10.94
CA GLU A 119 23.08 -42.95 -10.47
C GLU A 119 22.82 -44.45 -10.30
N GLU A 120 21.69 -44.84 -9.71
CA GLU A 120 21.27 -46.24 -9.56
C GLU A 120 21.05 -46.93 -10.91
N ILE A 121 20.35 -46.28 -11.85
CA ILE A 121 20.17 -46.78 -13.22
C ILE A 121 21.52 -46.99 -13.90
N ALA A 122 22.45 -46.05 -13.76
CA ALA A 122 23.79 -46.17 -14.35
C ALA A 122 24.55 -47.37 -13.75
N GLN A 123 24.44 -47.60 -12.44
CA GLN A 123 25.03 -48.78 -11.78
C GLN A 123 24.41 -50.08 -12.29
N LEU A 124 23.08 -50.16 -12.36
CA LEU A 124 22.36 -51.35 -12.85
C LEU A 124 22.69 -51.65 -14.31
N LYS A 125 22.76 -50.63 -15.18
CA LYS A 125 23.20 -50.79 -16.58
C LYS A 125 24.60 -51.37 -16.67
N ARG A 126 25.56 -50.85 -15.89
CA ARG A 126 26.93 -51.38 -15.84
C ARG A 126 26.95 -52.85 -15.36
N LYS A 127 26.12 -53.21 -14.37
CA LYS A 127 26.01 -54.60 -13.89
C LYS A 127 25.42 -55.51 -14.97
N ALA A 128 24.35 -55.08 -15.63
CA ALA A 128 23.72 -55.82 -16.72
C ALA A 128 24.68 -56.05 -17.89
N GLU A 129 25.44 -55.03 -18.30
CA GLU A 129 26.47 -55.17 -19.33
C GLU A 129 27.58 -56.15 -18.94
N ARG A 130 28.01 -56.15 -17.67
CA ARG A 130 28.99 -57.14 -17.17
C ARG A 130 28.44 -58.56 -17.24
N MET A 131 27.20 -58.78 -16.79
CA MET A 131 26.56 -60.10 -16.87
C MET A 131 26.41 -60.55 -18.33
N LYS A 132 26.00 -59.66 -19.23
CA LYS A 132 25.93 -59.95 -20.67
C LYS A 132 27.30 -60.30 -21.25
N LYS A 133 28.37 -59.61 -20.86
CA LYS A 133 29.74 -59.95 -21.28
C LYS A 133 30.19 -61.30 -20.72
N MET A 134 29.84 -61.64 -19.48
CA MET A 134 30.13 -62.96 -18.89
C MET A 134 29.40 -64.07 -19.65
N GLU A 135 28.13 -63.85 -20.01
CA GLU A 135 27.34 -64.77 -20.84
C GLU A 135 27.94 -64.92 -22.26
N MET A 136 28.38 -63.83 -22.89
CA MET A 136 29.01 -63.86 -24.22
C MET A 136 30.46 -64.38 -24.21
N ALA A 137 31.19 -64.29 -23.09
CA ALA A 137 32.57 -64.74 -22.97
C ALA A 137 32.73 -66.27 -22.96
N GLY A 138 31.63 -67.02 -23.09
CA GLY A 138 31.67 -68.43 -23.47
C GLY A 138 32.04 -69.38 -22.34
N THR A 139 32.93 -69.01 -21.41
CA THR A 139 33.21 -69.78 -20.19
C THR A 139 32.03 -69.78 -19.23
N THR A 140 30.95 -70.40 -19.66
CA THR A 140 29.94 -70.97 -18.80
C THR A 140 30.66 -71.94 -17.89
N LEU A 141 30.27 -71.97 -16.61
CA LEU A 141 30.73 -72.98 -15.68
C LEU A 141 30.60 -74.39 -16.29
N ASP A 142 29.60 -74.59 -17.17
CA ASP A 142 29.41 -75.79 -17.96
C ASP A 142 30.53 -76.07 -18.98
N GLU A 143 31.07 -75.08 -19.70
CA GLU A 143 32.21 -75.31 -20.60
C GLU A 143 33.48 -75.71 -19.84
N VAL A 144 33.76 -75.03 -18.72
CA VAL A 144 34.90 -75.39 -17.86
C VAL A 144 34.70 -76.79 -17.28
N MET A 145 33.50 -77.08 -16.76
CA MET A 145 33.16 -78.38 -16.18
C MET A 145 33.14 -79.49 -17.23
N MET A 146 32.72 -79.22 -18.47
CA MET A 146 32.78 -80.18 -19.57
C MET A 146 34.22 -80.47 -20.00
N GLU A 147 35.10 -79.47 -20.05
CA GLU A 147 36.52 -79.68 -20.38
C GLU A 147 37.25 -80.43 -19.25
N GLU A 148 36.95 -80.12 -17.97
CA GLU A 148 37.44 -80.91 -16.82
C GLU A 148 36.95 -82.37 -16.90
N ILE A 149 35.66 -82.60 -17.18
CA ILE A 149 35.10 -83.94 -17.39
C ILE A 149 35.81 -84.64 -18.57
N ARG A 150 36.17 -83.91 -19.63
CA ARG A 150 36.91 -84.45 -20.77
C ARG A 150 38.31 -84.89 -20.37
N GLU A 151 39.06 -84.05 -19.66
CA GLU A 151 40.39 -84.38 -19.14
C GLU A 151 40.36 -85.57 -18.18
N TYR A 152 39.38 -85.62 -17.26
CA TYR A 152 39.19 -86.78 -16.39
C TYR A 152 38.88 -88.04 -17.20
N LYS A 153 37.99 -87.97 -18.20
CA LYS A 153 37.69 -89.11 -19.08
C LYS A 153 38.92 -89.56 -19.87
N GLU A 154 39.73 -88.65 -20.37
CA GLU A 154 40.96 -88.95 -21.10
C GLU A 154 42.00 -89.62 -20.20
N THR A 155 42.19 -89.09 -18.99
CA THR A 155 43.07 -89.67 -17.96
C THR A 155 42.64 -91.08 -17.56
N LEU A 156 41.32 -91.33 -17.51
CA LEU A 156 40.73 -92.63 -17.17
C LEU A 156 40.63 -93.60 -18.35
N THR A 157 40.99 -93.17 -19.57
CA THR A 157 40.99 -94.02 -20.77
C THR A 157 42.36 -94.64 -20.99
N CYS A 158 42.39 -95.90 -21.41
CA CYS A 158 43.62 -96.66 -21.62
C CYS A 158 44.45 -96.04 -22.76
N PRO A 159 45.70 -95.63 -22.50
CA PRO A 159 46.52 -94.92 -23.49
C PRO A 159 46.89 -95.82 -24.69
N SER A 160 46.90 -97.15 -24.52
CA SER A 160 47.30 -98.10 -25.55
C SER A 160 46.23 -98.37 -26.60
N CYS A 161 44.95 -98.36 -26.22
CA CYS A 161 43.83 -98.65 -27.14
C CYS A 161 42.87 -97.48 -27.33
N LYS A 162 42.94 -96.44 -26.49
CA LYS A 162 42.08 -95.25 -26.46
C LYS A 162 40.57 -95.53 -26.38
N VAL A 163 40.17 -96.75 -26.04
CA VAL A 163 38.76 -97.18 -26.02
C VAL A 163 38.32 -97.74 -24.67
N LYS A 164 39.16 -98.53 -23.99
CA LYS A 164 38.82 -99.14 -22.69
C LYS A 164 39.17 -98.20 -21.54
N ARG A 165 38.40 -98.24 -20.44
CA ARG A 165 38.75 -97.51 -19.21
C ARG A 165 39.86 -98.24 -18.45
N LYS A 166 40.64 -97.50 -17.65
CA LYS A 166 41.64 -98.07 -16.74
C LYS A 166 40.92 -98.75 -15.57
N ASP A 167 41.25 -100.01 -15.30
CA ASP A 167 40.65 -100.79 -14.21
C ASP A 167 41.18 -100.39 -12.81
N SER A 168 42.25 -99.60 -12.77
CA SER A 168 42.78 -98.96 -11.57
C SER A 168 43.44 -97.62 -11.92
N VAL A 169 43.27 -96.64 -11.04
CA VAL A 169 43.95 -95.34 -11.09
C VAL A 169 44.92 -95.34 -9.92
N LEU A 170 46.23 -95.33 -10.20
CA LEU A 170 47.23 -95.18 -9.16
C LEU A 170 47.34 -93.69 -8.85
N SER A 171 46.94 -93.31 -7.64
CA SER A 171 47.09 -91.97 -7.06
C SER A 171 48.55 -91.66 -6.76
#